data_AF-A0A938U5R9-F1
#
_entry.id   AF-A0A938U5R9-F1
#
_cell.length_a   1.000
_cell.length_b   1.000
_cell.length_c   1.000
_cell.angle_alpha   90.00
_cell.angle_beta   90.00
_cell.angle_gamma   90.00
#
_symmetry.space_group_name_H-M   'P 1'
#
loop_
_entity.id
_entity.type
_entity.pdbx_description
1 polymer ?
#
loop_
_entity_poly.entity_id
_entity_poly.type
_entity_poly.pdbx_seq_one_letter_code
_entity_poly.pdbx_strand_id
1 'polypeptide(L)'
;MTLRRALASSFFVAAVVACTAGATGGSSTASPPVAPSVVPAAPSPAAPESAVPWKKPATDVLKTQLTDEQFRVTQQCGTEPPFKNAYWNNHDDGIYVDVVSGEPLFSSLDKFDSGTGWPSFTKPLEKNVVEKDDRAYGMLRTEVRSMHGDSHLGHVFDDGPRDKGGLRYCINSASLRFIPAGKLSASGYPQYATLFPFVKQEGAPMMAATTTHTETAVLAGGCFWGMEEILRQVPGIVDIEAGYTGGWLENPKYDDTHDSKSGHAEAIKVTFDPAKITYQSILQDWFFRMHDPTTPNRQGNDIGTQYRSAIFYVDETQKKAAEQAKDQAQKSGRWKKPIVTEITAATKWWRAEDYHQDYLVKHPGGYTCHFLRD
;
A
#
# COMPACT_ATOMS: atom_id res chain seq x y z
N MET A 1 -35.89 36.76 59.85
CA MET A 1 -36.38 35.37 60.07
C MET A 1 -35.47 34.43 59.31
N THR A 2 -34.43 33.87 59.95
CA THR A 2 -34.39 32.46 60.46
C THR A 2 -34.53 31.42 59.33
N LEU A 3 -33.68 30.41 59.13
CA LEU A 3 -32.64 29.79 59.96
C LEU A 3 -31.84 28.77 59.10
N ARG A 4 -30.52 28.68 59.35
CA ARG A 4 -29.62 27.49 59.35
C ARG A 4 -29.80 26.34 58.34
N ARG A 5 -28.66 25.92 57.76
CA ARG A 5 -28.01 24.63 58.11
C ARG A 5 -26.51 24.68 57.84
N ALA A 6 -25.75 24.15 58.80
CA ALA A 6 -24.31 24.03 58.83
C ALA A 6 -23.91 22.54 58.82
N LEU A 7 -22.61 22.30 58.59
CA LEU A 7 -21.73 21.17 58.97
C LEU A 7 -20.89 20.74 57.76
N ALA A 8 -19.64 20.30 57.85
CA ALA A 8 -18.47 20.51 58.71
C ALA A 8 -17.37 19.58 58.12
N SER A 9 -16.14 19.74 58.62
CA SER A 9 -15.00 18.79 58.56
C SER A 9 -14.09 18.88 57.32
N SER A 10 -12.76 18.85 57.44
CA SER A 10 -11.83 18.86 58.58
C SER A 10 -10.45 19.23 58.03
N PHE A 11 -9.68 19.98 58.82
CA PHE A 11 -8.27 20.27 58.62
C PHE A 11 -7.39 19.05 58.89
N PHE A 12 -6.30 18.88 58.14
CA PHE A 12 -5.13 18.15 58.59
C PHE A 12 -3.88 19.03 58.39
N VAL A 13 -3.12 19.15 59.47
CA VAL A 13 -1.87 19.90 59.62
C VAL A 13 -0.70 18.92 59.48
N ALA A 14 0.35 19.30 58.74
CA ALA A 14 1.70 18.77 58.88
C ALA A 14 2.68 19.89 58.45
N ALA A 15 3.28 20.59 59.42
CA ALA A 15 4.61 20.32 59.98
C ALA A 15 5.75 20.70 59.01
N VAL A 16 6.25 21.93 59.21
CA VAL A 16 7.48 22.48 58.62
C VAL A 16 8.67 22.01 59.46
N VAL A 17 9.64 21.35 58.82
CA VAL A 17 11.01 21.23 59.33
C VAL A 17 11.94 21.65 58.20
N ALA A 18 12.69 22.72 58.42
CA ALA A 18 13.76 23.17 57.57
C ALA A 18 15.08 22.57 58.04
N CYS A 19 15.86 22.03 57.11
CA CYS A 19 17.31 21.89 57.25
C CYS A 19 17.98 22.08 55.88
N THR A 20 19.17 22.66 55.94
CA THR A 20 19.87 23.46 54.94
C THR A 20 20.73 22.67 53.95
N ALA A 21 20.87 23.28 52.76
CA ALA A 21 22.05 23.37 51.88
C ALA A 21 22.77 22.10 51.39
N GLY A 22 22.81 21.95 50.07
CA GLY A 22 23.74 21.07 49.34
C GLY A 22 23.62 21.26 47.83
N ALA A 23 24.30 22.28 47.29
CA ALA A 23 24.45 22.48 45.86
C ALA A 23 25.40 21.43 45.27
N THR A 24 24.97 20.70 44.24
CA THR A 24 25.83 20.31 43.11
C THR A 24 24.95 20.17 41.87
N GLY A 25 25.22 20.99 40.86
CA GLY A 25 24.62 20.88 39.54
C GLY A 25 25.25 19.74 38.77
N GLY A 26 24.40 18.90 38.18
CA GLY A 26 24.77 17.87 37.22
C GLY A 26 23.63 17.75 36.21
N SER A 27 23.73 18.52 35.12
CA SER A 27 22.83 18.41 33.97
C SER A 27 23.11 17.07 33.27
N SER A 28 22.27 16.06 33.48
CA SER A 28 22.27 14.86 32.64
C SER A 28 21.22 15.02 31.55
N THR A 29 21.65 15.48 30.38
CA THR A 29 20.87 15.35 29.15
C THR A 29 20.83 13.87 28.76
N ALA A 30 19.80 13.17 29.22
CA ALA A 30 19.51 11.82 28.77
C ALA A 30 19.25 11.85 27.25
N SER A 31 20.16 11.24 26.49
CA SER A 31 19.96 11.01 25.06
C SER A 31 18.80 10.03 24.85
N PRO A 32 18.01 10.17 23.78
CA PRO A 32 16.93 9.23 23.47
C PRO A 32 17.51 7.83 23.20
N PRO A 33 16.75 6.75 23.50
CA PRO A 33 17.23 5.39 23.31
C PRO A 33 17.46 5.09 21.83
N VAL A 34 18.67 4.61 21.53
CA VAL A 34 19.07 4.11 20.21
C VAL A 34 18.21 2.89 19.89
N ALA A 35 17.56 2.91 18.72
CA ALA A 35 16.82 1.77 18.19
C ALA A 35 17.74 0.53 18.10
N PRO A 36 17.26 -0.67 18.48
CA PRO A 36 18.09 -1.86 18.41
C PRO A 36 18.47 -2.13 16.95
N SER A 37 19.78 -2.25 16.72
CA SER A 37 20.34 -2.67 15.43
C SER A 37 19.77 -4.02 15.03
N VAL A 38 19.15 -4.06 13.86
CA VAL A 38 18.73 -5.29 13.19
C VAL A 38 19.99 -6.12 12.93
N VAL A 39 20.16 -7.20 13.69
CA VAL A 39 21.21 -8.18 13.41
C VAL A 39 20.83 -8.89 12.11
N PRO A 40 21.68 -8.91 11.08
CA PRO A 40 21.36 -9.58 9.83
C PRO A 40 21.31 -11.09 10.07
N ALA A 41 20.16 -11.69 9.79
CA ALA A 41 20.00 -13.13 9.71
C ALA A 41 20.91 -13.69 8.60
N ALA A 42 21.39 -14.94 8.78
CA ALA A 42 22.17 -15.67 7.80
C ALA A 42 21.48 -15.71 6.42
N PRO A 43 22.23 -15.81 5.31
CA PRO A 43 21.65 -15.85 3.97
C PRO A 43 20.77 -17.10 3.81
N SER A 44 19.47 -16.87 3.72
CA SER A 44 18.42 -17.87 3.51
C SER A 44 17.91 -17.78 2.06
N PRO A 45 17.37 -18.88 1.48
CA PRO A 45 17.24 -19.00 0.03
C PRO A 45 16.25 -18.01 -0.57
N ALA A 46 16.56 -17.57 -1.79
CA ALA A 46 15.62 -16.86 -2.66
C ALA A 46 14.36 -17.72 -2.88
N ALA A 47 13.26 -17.08 -3.30
CA ALA A 47 12.03 -17.78 -3.66
C ALA A 47 12.34 -18.99 -4.56
N PRO A 48 11.68 -20.15 -4.35
CA PRO A 48 11.98 -21.35 -5.13
C PRO A 48 11.63 -21.14 -6.60
N GLU A 49 12.67 -20.89 -7.40
CA GLU A 49 12.63 -20.86 -8.86
C GLU A 49 12.93 -22.28 -9.37
N SER A 50 11.95 -23.19 -9.39
CA SER A 50 11.88 -24.38 -10.25
C SER A 50 10.81 -25.39 -9.81
N ALA A 51 10.37 -26.24 -10.76
CA ALA A 51 9.35 -27.28 -10.66
C ALA A 51 9.67 -28.47 -9.71
N VAL A 52 10.48 -28.26 -8.66
CA VAL A 52 10.72 -29.25 -7.60
C VAL A 52 9.85 -28.86 -6.41
N PRO A 53 8.97 -29.75 -5.89
CA PRO A 53 8.17 -29.44 -4.72
C PRO A 53 9.11 -29.14 -3.53
N TRP A 54 8.99 -27.92 -2.99
CA TRP A 54 9.74 -27.49 -1.82
C TRP A 54 9.52 -28.50 -0.68
N LYS A 55 10.60 -28.95 -0.05
CA LYS A 55 10.57 -29.91 1.05
C LYS A 55 11.14 -29.27 2.30
N LYS A 56 10.35 -29.29 3.38
CA LYS A 56 10.76 -28.77 4.70
C LYS A 56 12.08 -29.40 5.14
N PRO A 57 13.11 -28.58 5.47
CA PRO A 57 14.34 -29.09 6.05
C PRO A 57 14.10 -29.82 7.37
N ALA A 58 15.01 -30.71 7.73
CA ALA A 58 14.95 -31.40 9.02
C ALA A 58 15.12 -30.41 10.18
N THR A 59 14.54 -30.73 11.35
CA THR A 59 14.47 -29.83 12.50
C THR A 59 15.84 -29.39 13.01
N ASP A 60 16.84 -30.26 12.94
CA ASP A 60 18.24 -29.96 13.29
C ASP A 60 18.85 -28.91 12.35
N VAL A 61 18.57 -28.99 11.06
CA VAL A 61 18.96 -27.97 10.08
C VAL A 61 18.28 -26.63 10.41
N LEU A 62 16.97 -26.64 10.67
CA LEU A 62 16.23 -25.42 11.01
C LEU A 62 16.75 -24.73 12.28
N LYS A 63 17.18 -25.48 13.30
CA LYS A 63 17.80 -24.91 14.52
C LYS A 63 19.10 -24.17 14.24
N THR A 64 19.80 -24.51 13.16
CA THR A 64 21.06 -23.82 12.77
C THR A 64 20.82 -22.61 11.87
N GLN A 65 19.69 -22.55 11.16
CA GLN A 65 19.36 -21.50 10.21
C GLN A 65 18.53 -20.36 10.83
N LEU A 66 17.69 -20.69 11.81
CA LEU A 66 16.79 -19.77 12.49
C LEU A 66 17.42 -19.25 13.79
N THR A 67 17.03 -18.05 14.21
CA THR A 67 17.28 -17.61 15.59
C THR A 67 16.45 -18.45 16.56
N ASP A 68 16.85 -18.48 17.84
CA ASP A 68 16.10 -19.19 18.88
C ASP A 68 14.62 -18.78 18.92
N GLU A 69 14.34 -17.49 18.76
CA GLU A 69 12.98 -16.96 18.75
C GLU A 69 12.20 -17.38 17.49
N GLN A 70 12.82 -17.31 16.31
CA GLN A 70 12.21 -17.78 15.06
C GLN A 70 11.92 -19.29 15.13
N PHE A 71 12.83 -20.09 15.67
CA PHE A 71 12.63 -21.52 15.86
C PHE A 71 11.51 -21.81 16.88
N ARG A 72 11.52 -21.12 18.03
CA ARG A 72 10.49 -21.26 19.08
C ARG A 72 9.11 -20.91 18.55
N VAL A 73 8.98 -19.80 17.82
CA VAL A 73 7.71 -19.38 17.23
C VAL A 73 7.28 -20.36 16.15
N THR A 74 8.08 -20.54 15.09
CA THR A 74 7.65 -21.30 13.91
C THR A 74 7.51 -22.80 14.15
N GLN A 75 8.40 -23.42 14.93
CA GLN A 75 8.47 -24.88 15.10
C GLN A 75 7.88 -25.38 16.42
N GLN A 76 7.78 -24.54 17.45
CA GLN A 76 7.25 -24.91 18.77
C GLN A 76 5.94 -24.20 19.13
N CYS A 77 5.31 -23.54 18.14
CA CYS A 77 4.07 -22.78 18.30
C CYS A 77 4.16 -21.73 19.42
N GLY A 78 5.34 -21.13 19.59
CA GLY A 78 5.55 -20.03 20.53
C GLY A 78 4.93 -18.72 20.03
N THR A 79 4.72 -17.79 20.96
CA THR A 79 4.32 -16.41 20.65
C THR A 79 5.40 -15.44 21.13
N GLU A 80 5.80 -14.49 20.28
CA GLU A 80 6.77 -13.44 20.63
C GLU A 80 6.13 -12.35 21.50
N PRO A 81 6.88 -11.54 22.26
CA PRO A 81 6.29 -10.48 23.08
C PRO A 81 5.68 -9.33 22.25
N PRO A 82 4.54 -8.75 22.69
CA PRO A 82 3.95 -7.59 22.01
C PRO A 82 4.85 -6.35 22.14
N PHE A 83 4.83 -5.49 21.13
CA PHE A 83 5.59 -4.22 21.03
C PHE A 83 7.11 -4.37 21.12
N LYS A 84 7.63 -5.60 21.18
CA LYS A 84 9.06 -5.93 21.27
C LYS A 84 9.42 -6.95 20.20
N ASN A 85 9.02 -6.63 18.98
CA ASN A 85 9.25 -7.46 17.81
C ASN A 85 9.56 -6.59 16.59
N ALA A 86 9.95 -7.23 15.48
CA ALA A 86 10.51 -6.52 14.33
C ALA A 86 9.48 -5.72 13.52
N TYR A 87 8.22 -6.18 13.46
CA TYR A 87 7.28 -5.70 12.44
C TYR A 87 5.97 -5.12 12.98
N TRP A 88 5.77 -5.01 14.30
CA TRP A 88 4.57 -4.39 14.84
C TRP A 88 4.35 -2.96 14.29
N ASN A 89 5.39 -2.13 14.28
CA ASN A 89 5.35 -0.74 13.77
C ASN A 89 5.94 -0.56 12.37
N ASN A 90 6.15 -1.64 11.61
CA ASN A 90 6.64 -1.49 10.24
C ASN A 90 5.52 -0.95 9.34
N HIS A 91 5.82 0.11 8.60
CA HIS A 91 4.91 0.78 7.66
C HIS A 91 5.47 0.86 6.24
N ASP A 92 6.64 0.27 6.00
CA ASP A 92 7.26 0.25 4.68
C ASP A 92 6.44 -0.57 3.68
N ASP A 93 6.45 -0.14 2.41
CA ASP A 93 5.86 -0.89 1.31
C ASP A 93 6.64 -2.18 1.06
N GLY A 94 5.92 -3.30 0.94
CA GLY A 94 6.53 -4.60 0.68
C GLY A 94 5.64 -5.78 1.07
N ILE A 95 6.20 -6.98 1.01
CA ILE A 95 5.50 -8.21 1.40
C ILE A 95 6.19 -8.88 2.58
N TYR A 96 5.44 -9.70 3.30
CA TYR A 96 5.91 -10.56 4.36
C TYR A 96 5.84 -12.02 3.89
N VAL A 97 6.98 -12.70 3.97
CA VAL A 97 7.14 -14.10 3.57
C VAL A 97 7.46 -14.96 4.77
N ASP A 98 7.19 -16.26 4.70
CA ASP A 98 7.60 -17.22 5.74
C ASP A 98 9.13 -17.19 5.86
N VAL A 99 9.63 -17.04 7.08
CA VAL A 99 11.07 -17.09 7.36
C VAL A 99 11.69 -18.44 7.03
N VAL A 100 10.89 -19.53 7.03
CA VAL A 100 11.34 -20.90 6.78
C VAL A 100 11.28 -21.26 5.30
N SER A 101 10.11 -21.15 4.67
CA SER A 101 9.91 -21.59 3.28
C SER A 101 10.15 -20.48 2.25
N GLY A 102 10.07 -19.21 2.67
CA GLY A 102 10.04 -18.08 1.76
C GLY A 102 8.72 -17.93 1.01
N GLU A 103 7.68 -18.70 1.34
CA GLU A 103 6.38 -18.55 0.68
C GLU A 103 5.74 -17.21 1.06
N PRO A 104 5.07 -16.53 0.11
CA PRO A 104 4.43 -15.23 0.36
C PRO A 104 3.18 -15.40 1.21
N LEU A 105 3.10 -14.62 2.30
CA LEU A 105 2.04 -14.75 3.31
C LEU A 105 1.12 -13.53 3.35
N PHE A 106 1.69 -12.32 3.46
CA PHE A 106 0.92 -11.09 3.66
C PHE A 106 1.52 -9.90 2.90
N SER A 107 0.69 -8.90 2.58
CA SER A 107 1.12 -7.64 1.98
C SER A 107 1.04 -6.49 2.98
N SER A 108 1.94 -5.50 2.87
CA SER A 108 1.83 -4.26 3.65
C SER A 108 0.54 -3.48 3.35
N LEU A 109 -0.07 -3.66 2.17
CA LEU A 109 -1.34 -3.02 1.79
C LEU A 109 -2.53 -3.48 2.65
N ASP A 110 -2.46 -4.70 3.17
CA ASP A 110 -3.46 -5.30 4.05
C ASP A 110 -3.07 -5.21 5.53
N LYS A 111 -1.89 -4.65 5.84
CA LYS A 111 -1.45 -4.41 7.21
C LYS A 111 -2.21 -3.24 7.81
N PHE A 112 -2.58 -3.35 9.07
CA PHE A 112 -3.21 -2.27 9.82
C PHE A 112 -2.75 -2.26 11.29
N ASP A 113 -2.96 -1.14 11.97
CA ASP A 113 -2.70 -1.04 13.41
C ASP A 113 -3.91 -1.55 14.20
N SER A 114 -3.74 -2.68 14.88
CA SER A 114 -4.75 -3.28 15.75
C SER A 114 -4.60 -2.88 17.22
N GLY A 115 -3.52 -2.18 17.59
CA GLY A 115 -3.17 -1.89 18.98
C GLY A 115 -2.71 -3.11 19.80
N THR A 116 -2.56 -4.28 19.19
CA THR A 116 -2.19 -5.52 19.90
C THR A 116 -0.68 -5.65 20.16
N GLY A 117 0.14 -4.92 19.39
CA GLY A 117 1.60 -5.00 19.47
C GLY A 117 2.22 -6.11 18.62
N TRP A 118 1.45 -6.73 17.73
CA TRP A 118 1.94 -7.63 16.67
C TRP A 118 1.50 -7.14 15.29
N PRO A 119 2.24 -7.43 14.21
CA PRO A 119 1.77 -7.14 12.86
C PRO A 119 0.43 -7.82 12.60
N SER A 120 -0.55 -7.02 12.16
CA SER A 120 -1.92 -7.45 11.94
C SER A 120 -2.32 -7.18 10.50
N PHE A 121 -2.97 -8.16 9.87
CA PHE A 121 -3.38 -8.10 8.47
C PHE A 121 -4.86 -8.44 8.33
N THR A 122 -5.53 -7.89 7.32
CA THR A 122 -6.95 -8.17 7.06
C THR A 122 -7.17 -9.45 6.27
N LYS A 123 -6.18 -9.85 5.45
CA LYS A 123 -6.23 -11.07 4.64
C LYS A 123 -4.84 -11.58 4.24
N PRO A 124 -4.69 -12.87 3.92
CA PRO A 124 -3.49 -13.41 3.27
C PRO A 124 -3.29 -12.85 1.87
N LEU A 125 -2.04 -12.81 1.42
CA LEU A 125 -1.67 -12.40 0.06
C LEU A 125 -2.09 -13.44 -0.98
N GLU A 126 -1.95 -14.73 -0.65
CA GLU A 126 -2.32 -15.86 -1.49
C GLU A 126 -2.97 -16.98 -0.67
N LYS A 127 -3.36 -18.07 -1.33
CA LYS A 127 -3.87 -19.29 -0.68
C LYS A 127 -2.75 -20.15 -0.07
N ASN A 128 -1.71 -19.51 0.49
CA ASN A 128 -0.54 -20.17 1.11
C ASN A 128 -0.61 -20.14 2.65
N VAL A 129 -1.77 -19.76 3.19
CA VAL A 129 -2.05 -19.72 4.62
C VAL A 129 -3.13 -20.74 4.94
N VAL A 130 -2.88 -21.58 5.96
CA VAL A 130 -3.79 -22.62 6.42
C VAL A 130 -4.28 -22.28 7.82
N GLU A 131 -5.58 -22.39 8.00
CA GLU A 131 -6.25 -22.21 9.29
C GLU A 131 -6.49 -23.59 9.95
N LYS A 132 -6.14 -23.72 11.23
CA LYS A 132 -6.32 -24.93 12.03
C LYS A 132 -6.96 -24.62 13.37
N ASP A 133 -7.85 -25.51 13.82
CA ASP A 133 -8.39 -25.46 15.19
C ASP A 133 -7.25 -25.60 16.21
N ASP A 134 -7.12 -24.59 17.08
CA ASP A 134 -6.24 -24.61 18.24
C ASP A 134 -7.08 -24.61 19.52
N ARG A 135 -6.94 -25.69 20.30
CA ARG A 135 -7.63 -25.92 21.58
C ARG A 135 -6.68 -25.86 22.77
N ALA A 136 -5.44 -25.43 22.55
CA ALA A 136 -4.45 -25.31 23.61
C ALA A 136 -4.92 -24.34 24.69
N TYR A 137 -4.50 -24.61 25.94
CA TYR A 137 -4.84 -23.80 27.11
C TYR A 137 -6.36 -23.62 27.36
N GLY A 138 -7.19 -24.50 26.82
CA GLY A 138 -8.65 -24.47 27.02
C GLY A 138 -9.37 -23.35 26.27
N MET A 139 -8.70 -22.66 25.35
CA MET A 139 -9.29 -21.64 24.48
C MET A 139 -9.57 -22.23 23.10
N LEU A 140 -10.68 -21.86 22.47
CA LEU A 140 -10.91 -22.15 21.06
C LEU A 140 -10.37 -20.97 20.24
N ARG A 141 -9.30 -21.19 19.49
CA ARG A 141 -8.70 -20.21 18.59
C ARG A 141 -8.48 -20.85 17.23
N THR A 142 -8.35 -20.02 16.21
CA THR A 142 -7.97 -20.48 14.86
C THR A 142 -6.51 -20.14 14.65
N GLU A 143 -5.64 -21.15 14.73
CA GLU A 143 -4.22 -21.04 14.42
C GLU A 143 -4.03 -20.81 12.92
N VAL A 144 -3.07 -19.96 12.61
CA VAL A 144 -2.66 -19.63 11.24
C VAL A 144 -1.27 -20.20 11.01
N ARG A 145 -1.10 -21.02 9.97
CA ARG A 145 0.16 -21.68 9.60
C ARG A 145 0.50 -21.44 8.13
N SER A 146 1.79 -21.45 7.79
CA SER A 146 2.23 -21.44 6.39
C SER A 146 1.95 -22.81 5.75
N MET A 147 1.54 -22.83 4.47
CA MET A 147 1.10 -24.05 3.80
C MET A 147 2.27 -25.00 3.53
N HIS A 148 3.37 -24.49 2.99
CA HIS A 148 4.52 -25.30 2.66
C HIS A 148 5.41 -25.52 3.89
N GLY A 149 5.74 -24.46 4.61
CA GLY A 149 6.63 -24.51 5.77
C GLY A 149 6.05 -25.21 7.00
N ASP A 150 4.73 -25.32 7.09
CA ASP A 150 4.01 -25.66 8.32
C ASP A 150 4.59 -24.88 9.52
N SER A 151 4.88 -23.60 9.31
CA SER A 151 5.37 -22.68 10.34
C SER A 151 4.17 -22.13 11.10
N HIS A 152 4.20 -22.15 12.42
CA HIS A 152 3.25 -21.39 13.21
C HIS A 152 3.45 -19.89 12.96
N LEU A 153 2.41 -19.22 12.47
CA LEU A 153 2.43 -17.80 12.16
C LEU A 153 1.77 -17.00 13.28
N GLY A 154 0.61 -17.45 13.76
CA GLY A 154 -0.15 -16.79 14.82
C GLY A 154 -1.60 -17.26 14.82
N HIS A 155 -2.54 -16.33 14.97
CA HIS A 155 -3.97 -16.63 15.05
C HIS A 155 -4.81 -15.63 14.26
N VAL A 156 -5.97 -16.06 13.78
CA VAL A 156 -6.97 -15.21 13.14
C VAL A 156 -8.17 -14.99 14.07
N PHE A 157 -8.68 -13.76 14.06
CA PHE A 157 -9.80 -13.30 14.88
C PHE A 157 -10.84 -12.59 14.00
N ASP A 158 -12.09 -12.53 14.45
CA ASP A 158 -13.24 -11.91 13.78
C ASP A 158 -13.50 -10.45 14.22
N ASP A 159 -12.51 -9.83 14.87
CA ASP A 159 -12.53 -8.47 15.39
C ASP A 159 -11.74 -7.46 14.53
N GLY A 160 -11.51 -7.81 13.26
CA GLY A 160 -10.84 -6.93 12.30
C GLY A 160 -11.74 -5.81 11.75
N PRO A 161 -11.17 -4.91 10.91
CA PRO A 161 -11.92 -3.86 10.24
C PRO A 161 -13.07 -4.41 9.39
N ARG A 162 -14.31 -4.04 9.72
CA ARG A 162 -15.52 -4.58 9.07
C ARG A 162 -15.60 -4.27 7.58
N ASP A 163 -15.11 -3.10 7.18
CA ASP A 163 -15.01 -2.64 5.79
C ASP A 163 -13.99 -3.44 4.95
N LYS A 164 -13.11 -4.21 5.60
CA LYS A 164 -12.06 -5.02 4.97
C LYS A 164 -12.24 -6.53 5.16
N GLY A 165 -13.46 -6.97 5.47
CA GLY A 165 -13.81 -8.39 5.65
C GLY A 165 -13.91 -8.84 7.10
N GLY A 166 -13.62 -7.98 8.08
CA GLY A 166 -13.83 -8.25 9.50
C GLY A 166 -12.83 -9.22 10.15
N LEU A 167 -11.86 -9.74 9.39
CA LEU A 167 -10.82 -10.63 9.92
C LEU A 167 -9.57 -9.85 10.33
N ARG A 168 -8.92 -10.34 11.40
CA ARG A 168 -7.62 -9.88 11.87
C ARG A 168 -6.68 -11.07 12.00
N TYR A 169 -5.78 -11.21 11.04
CA TYR A 169 -4.64 -12.11 11.11
C TYR A 169 -3.56 -11.46 11.99
N CYS A 170 -3.43 -11.93 13.23
CA CYS A 170 -2.46 -11.45 14.20
C CYS A 170 -1.23 -12.37 14.19
N ILE A 171 -0.11 -11.89 13.66
CA ILE A 171 1.01 -12.73 13.25
C ILE A 171 2.27 -12.37 14.04
N ASN A 172 3.09 -13.38 14.36
CA ASN A 172 4.40 -13.18 14.96
C ASN A 172 5.40 -12.71 13.90
N SER A 173 6.08 -11.59 14.14
CA SER A 173 7.19 -11.09 13.34
C SER A 173 8.32 -12.12 13.22
N ALA A 174 8.60 -12.89 14.27
CA ALA A 174 9.56 -13.99 14.24
C ALA A 174 9.21 -15.12 13.27
N SER A 175 7.97 -15.19 12.77
CA SER A 175 7.61 -16.11 11.68
C SER A 175 7.77 -15.50 10.28
N LEU A 176 8.03 -14.20 10.22
CA LEU A 176 8.02 -13.42 8.99
C LEU A 176 9.43 -12.94 8.62
N ARG A 177 9.63 -12.74 7.32
CA ARG A 177 10.69 -11.91 6.77
C ARG A 177 10.06 -10.87 5.87
N PHE A 178 10.39 -9.60 6.10
CA PHE A 178 9.91 -8.50 5.27
C PHE A 178 10.80 -8.30 4.04
N ILE A 179 10.19 -8.20 2.86
CA ILE A 179 10.84 -7.86 1.60
C ILE A 179 10.33 -6.48 1.17
N PRO A 180 11.18 -5.44 1.23
CA PRO A 180 10.81 -4.10 0.77
C PRO A 180 10.37 -4.15 -0.68
N ALA A 181 9.35 -3.35 -1.04
CA ALA A 181 8.75 -3.31 -2.36
C ALA A 181 9.82 -3.11 -3.44
N GLY A 182 10.77 -2.20 -3.23
CA GLY A 182 11.87 -1.95 -4.18
C GLY A 182 12.83 -3.13 -4.36
N LYS A 183 12.80 -4.16 -3.51
CA LYS A 183 13.70 -5.32 -3.60
C LYS A 183 12.98 -6.60 -4.03
N LEU A 184 11.69 -6.53 -4.35
CA LEU A 184 10.87 -7.71 -4.68
C LEU A 184 11.45 -8.48 -5.86
N SER A 185 11.75 -7.77 -6.95
CA SER A 185 12.29 -8.39 -8.17
C SER A 185 13.62 -9.08 -7.92
N ALA A 186 14.57 -8.39 -7.27
CA ALA A 186 15.89 -8.96 -6.95
C ALA A 186 15.82 -10.08 -5.89
N SER A 187 14.77 -10.14 -5.09
CA SER A 187 14.58 -11.16 -4.04
C SER A 187 13.82 -12.41 -4.51
N GLY A 188 13.46 -12.49 -5.80
CA GLY A 188 12.74 -13.63 -6.39
C GLY A 188 11.21 -13.51 -6.31
N TYR A 189 10.68 -12.31 -6.11
CA TYR A 189 9.25 -12.04 -5.97
C TYR A 189 8.71 -11.02 -7.00
N PRO A 190 9.14 -11.06 -8.28
CA PRO A 190 8.78 -10.03 -9.26
C PRO A 190 7.27 -9.91 -9.51
N GLN A 191 6.50 -10.99 -9.31
CA GLN A 191 5.05 -11.00 -9.46
C GLN A 191 4.31 -10.09 -8.48
N TYR A 192 4.90 -9.77 -7.33
CA TYR A 192 4.30 -8.86 -6.35
C TYR A 192 4.77 -7.41 -6.51
N ALA A 193 5.73 -7.13 -7.40
CA ALA A 193 6.16 -5.76 -7.66
C ALA A 193 5.02 -4.89 -8.20
N THR A 194 4.08 -5.48 -8.95
CA THR A 194 2.89 -4.81 -9.49
C THR A 194 1.93 -4.31 -8.41
N LEU A 195 1.99 -4.87 -7.19
CA LEU A 195 1.21 -4.35 -6.05
C LEU A 195 1.71 -2.97 -5.59
N PHE A 196 2.95 -2.62 -5.93
CA PHE A 196 3.61 -1.38 -5.53
C PHE A 196 4.10 -0.59 -6.76
N PRO A 197 3.18 -0.15 -7.65
CA PRO A 197 3.53 0.42 -8.95
C PRO A 197 4.33 1.73 -8.86
N PHE A 198 4.35 2.37 -7.70
CA PHE A 198 5.06 3.62 -7.45
C PHE A 198 6.45 3.42 -6.78
N VAL A 199 6.86 2.17 -6.52
CA VAL A 199 8.15 1.87 -5.89
C VAL A 199 9.14 1.35 -6.91
N LYS A 200 10.21 2.12 -7.14
CA LYS A 200 11.31 1.75 -8.05
C LYS A 200 12.00 0.46 -7.58
N GLN A 201 12.14 -0.51 -8.50
CA GLN A 201 12.83 -1.77 -8.23
C GLN A 201 14.36 -1.63 -8.32
N GLU A 202 15.08 -2.17 -7.35
CA GLU A 202 16.53 -2.28 -7.28
C GLU A 202 16.99 -3.59 -7.93
N GLY A 203 18.00 -3.52 -8.80
CA GLY A 203 18.78 -4.70 -9.21
C GLY A 203 18.10 -5.71 -10.13
N ALA A 204 17.08 -5.33 -10.91
CA ALA A 204 16.43 -6.24 -11.86
C ALA A 204 17.44 -6.84 -12.87
N PRO A 205 17.70 -8.16 -12.86
CA PRO A 205 18.43 -8.81 -13.93
C PRO A 205 17.50 -8.95 -15.15
N MET A 206 18.01 -8.59 -16.33
CA MET A 206 17.46 -9.07 -17.60
C MET A 206 17.60 -10.60 -17.62
N MET A 207 16.49 -11.35 -17.49
CA MET A 207 16.02 -12.32 -18.49
C MET A 207 14.96 -13.31 -17.95
N ALA A 208 13.87 -13.39 -18.72
CA ALA A 208 13.04 -14.57 -19.02
C ALA A 208 12.30 -15.31 -17.88
N ALA A 209 11.08 -14.84 -17.61
CA ALA A 209 9.94 -15.73 -17.42
C ALA A 209 8.69 -15.07 -18.04
N THR A 210 7.89 -15.85 -18.75
CA THR A 210 6.69 -15.44 -19.49
C THR A 210 5.53 -15.16 -18.53
N THR A 211 5.72 -14.23 -17.59
CA THR A 211 4.62 -13.57 -16.88
C THR A 211 4.16 -12.41 -17.74
N THR A 212 2.86 -12.20 -17.85
CA THR A 212 2.28 -10.98 -18.43
C THR A 212 2.72 -9.80 -17.57
N HIS A 213 3.91 -9.26 -17.87
CA HIS A 213 4.44 -8.04 -17.29
C HIS A 213 3.45 -6.94 -17.63
N THR A 214 2.72 -6.42 -16.64
CA THR A 214 1.82 -5.29 -16.82
C THR A 214 2.48 -4.02 -16.31
N GLU A 215 2.26 -2.92 -17.02
CA GLU A 215 2.68 -1.57 -16.63
C GLU A 215 1.48 -0.72 -16.20
N THR A 216 1.73 0.42 -15.56
CA THR A 216 0.68 1.33 -15.07
C THR A 216 0.83 2.73 -15.64
N ALA A 217 -0.26 3.30 -16.14
CA ALA A 217 -0.35 4.72 -16.51
C ALA A 217 -1.37 5.44 -15.62
N VAL A 218 -1.04 6.64 -15.13
CA VAL A 218 -1.95 7.46 -14.32
C VAL A 218 -2.22 8.77 -15.05
N LEU A 219 -3.49 8.96 -15.45
CA LEU A 219 -3.89 9.98 -16.41
C LEU A 219 -5.10 10.76 -15.90
N ALA A 220 -5.10 12.09 -16.06
CA ALA A 220 -6.22 12.97 -15.76
C ALA A 220 -6.56 13.83 -16.98
N GLY A 221 -7.85 14.00 -17.25
CA GLY A 221 -8.31 14.68 -18.47
C GLY A 221 -9.75 15.15 -18.41
N GLY A 222 -10.30 15.40 -17.22
CA GLY A 222 -11.71 15.71 -17.00
C GLY A 222 -12.40 14.66 -16.14
N CYS A 223 -13.73 14.58 -16.26
CA CYS A 223 -14.53 13.55 -15.58
C CYS A 223 -13.96 12.14 -15.84
N PHE A 224 -13.59 11.42 -14.78
CA PHE A 224 -12.95 10.11 -14.92
C PHE A 224 -13.86 9.02 -15.53
N TRP A 225 -15.19 9.19 -15.54
CA TRP A 225 -16.14 8.20 -16.05
C TRP A 225 -15.98 8.03 -17.56
N GLY A 226 -15.91 9.15 -18.29
CA GLY A 226 -15.71 9.14 -19.73
C GLY A 226 -14.33 8.65 -20.13
N MET A 227 -13.30 8.98 -19.34
CA MET A 227 -11.93 8.50 -19.53
C MET A 227 -11.84 6.99 -19.36
N GLU A 228 -12.43 6.47 -18.28
CA GLU A 228 -12.49 5.03 -17.97
C GLU A 228 -13.20 4.25 -19.08
N GLU A 229 -14.37 4.72 -19.52
CA GLU A 229 -15.16 4.05 -20.57
C GLU A 229 -14.46 3.99 -21.92
N ILE A 230 -13.73 5.02 -22.32
CA ILE A 230 -12.99 5.00 -23.59
C ILE A 230 -11.85 3.99 -23.54
N LEU A 231 -11.08 3.98 -22.44
CA LEU A 231 -9.88 3.13 -22.35
C LEU A 231 -10.18 1.67 -22.01
N ARG A 232 -11.24 1.36 -21.27
CA ARG A 232 -11.55 -0.04 -20.90
C ARG A 232 -11.78 -0.97 -22.11
N GLN A 233 -12.13 -0.42 -23.27
CA GLN A 233 -12.39 -1.18 -24.49
C GLN A 233 -11.14 -1.41 -25.34
N VAL A 234 -9.99 -0.85 -24.95
CA VAL A 234 -8.76 -0.89 -25.74
C VAL A 234 -8.03 -2.22 -25.56
N PRO A 235 -7.76 -2.97 -26.64
CA PRO A 235 -6.97 -4.20 -26.55
C PRO A 235 -5.60 -3.96 -25.92
N GLY A 236 -5.28 -4.72 -24.88
CA GLY A 236 -4.03 -4.58 -24.12
C GLY A 236 -4.20 -3.85 -22.80
N ILE A 237 -5.29 -3.11 -22.58
CA ILE A 237 -5.67 -2.67 -21.24
C ILE A 237 -6.22 -3.87 -20.46
N VAL A 238 -5.67 -4.10 -19.27
CA VAL A 238 -5.96 -5.24 -18.39
C VAL A 238 -6.94 -4.84 -17.29
N ASP A 239 -6.74 -3.65 -16.72
CA ASP A 239 -7.58 -3.10 -15.65
C ASP A 239 -7.56 -1.57 -15.70
N ILE A 240 -8.62 -0.93 -15.22
CA ILE A 240 -8.73 0.52 -15.13
C ILE A 240 -9.56 0.90 -13.91
N GLU A 241 -9.06 1.86 -13.14
CA GLU A 241 -9.74 2.33 -11.92
C GLU A 241 -9.88 3.85 -11.94
N ALA A 242 -11.03 4.35 -11.51
CA ALA A 242 -11.26 5.76 -11.22
C ALA A 242 -10.69 6.15 -9.85
N GLY A 243 -10.14 7.36 -9.72
CA GLY A 243 -9.56 7.82 -8.46
C GLY A 243 -9.08 9.27 -8.44
N TYR A 244 -8.40 9.60 -7.35
CA TYR A 244 -7.92 10.95 -7.04
C TYR A 244 -6.40 10.92 -6.79
N THR A 245 -5.65 11.82 -7.41
CA THR A 245 -4.19 11.94 -7.20
C THR A 245 -3.67 13.35 -7.52
N GLY A 246 -2.40 13.63 -7.23
CA GLY A 246 -1.78 14.93 -7.53
C GLY A 246 -2.21 16.10 -6.63
N GLY A 247 -2.93 15.82 -5.54
CA GLY A 247 -3.32 16.79 -4.51
C GLY A 247 -2.62 16.54 -3.18
N TRP A 248 -3.04 17.28 -2.14
CA TRP A 248 -2.44 17.24 -0.80
C TRP A 248 -3.36 16.64 0.26
N LEU A 249 -4.68 16.62 0.03
CA LEU A 249 -5.64 16.13 1.03
C LEU A 249 -5.51 14.61 1.18
N GLU A 250 -5.31 14.15 2.41
CA GLU A 250 -5.31 12.71 2.67
C GLU A 250 -6.73 12.13 2.65
N ASN A 251 -6.86 10.92 2.09
CA ASN A 251 -8.11 10.17 1.99
C ASN A 251 -9.28 11.01 1.43
N PRO A 252 -9.10 11.67 0.26
CA PRO A 252 -10.13 12.52 -0.32
C PRO A 252 -11.34 11.70 -0.75
N LYS A 253 -12.53 12.27 -0.57
CA LYS A 253 -13.78 11.77 -1.15
C LYS A 253 -14.17 12.57 -2.37
N TYR A 254 -15.13 12.06 -3.14
CA TYR A 254 -15.66 12.77 -4.31
C TYR A 254 -16.03 14.22 -3.99
N ASP A 255 -16.80 14.45 -2.92
CA ASP A 255 -17.24 15.78 -2.51
C ASP A 255 -16.11 16.72 -2.09
N ASP A 256 -14.95 16.19 -1.67
CA ASP A 256 -13.78 16.99 -1.32
C ASP A 256 -13.04 17.51 -2.56
N THR A 257 -13.28 16.90 -3.73
CA THR A 257 -12.70 17.37 -5.00
C THR A 257 -13.46 18.56 -5.58
N HIS A 258 -14.72 18.76 -5.17
CA HIS A 258 -15.50 19.93 -5.55
C HIS A 258 -14.83 21.22 -5.05
N ASP A 259 -14.99 22.28 -5.85
CA ASP A 259 -14.38 23.59 -5.60
C ASP A 259 -12.85 23.53 -5.39
N SER A 260 -12.17 22.48 -5.88
CA SER A 260 -10.72 22.35 -5.81
C SER A 260 -10.14 22.23 -4.38
N LYS A 261 -10.95 21.83 -3.40
CA LYS A 261 -10.57 21.81 -1.96
C LYS A 261 -9.50 20.77 -1.62
N SER A 262 -9.45 19.65 -2.35
CA SER A 262 -8.49 18.58 -2.11
C SER A 262 -7.15 18.76 -2.83
N GLY A 263 -7.12 19.60 -3.88
CA GLY A 263 -6.00 19.72 -4.81
C GLY A 263 -5.85 18.54 -5.79
N HIS A 264 -6.61 17.47 -5.60
CA HIS A 264 -6.51 16.28 -6.44
C HIS A 264 -7.12 16.52 -7.83
N ALA A 265 -6.59 15.84 -8.84
CA ALA A 265 -7.27 15.62 -10.10
C ALA A 265 -8.16 14.37 -9.98
N GLU A 266 -9.32 14.39 -10.63
CA GLU A 266 -9.97 13.16 -11.08
C GLU A 266 -9.08 12.52 -12.14
N ALA A 267 -8.72 11.27 -11.88
CA ALA A 267 -7.76 10.53 -12.68
C ALA A 267 -8.21 9.08 -12.85
N ILE A 268 -7.59 8.42 -13.81
CA ILE A 268 -7.69 6.98 -14.03
C ILE A 268 -6.31 6.35 -13.84
N LYS A 269 -6.27 5.19 -13.21
CA LYS A 269 -5.09 4.33 -13.13
C LYS A 269 -5.32 3.14 -14.07
N VAL A 270 -4.53 3.06 -15.12
CA VAL A 270 -4.65 2.09 -16.21
C VAL A 270 -3.55 1.05 -16.06
N THR A 271 -3.91 -0.21 -15.87
CA THR A 271 -3.00 -1.35 -15.92
C THR A 271 -3.05 -1.95 -17.31
N PHE A 272 -1.92 -2.10 -17.99
CA PHE A 272 -1.87 -2.56 -19.37
C PHE A 272 -0.72 -3.54 -19.62
N ASP A 273 -0.88 -4.38 -20.64
CA ASP A 273 0.11 -5.33 -21.13
C ASP A 273 1.00 -4.65 -22.20
N PRO A 274 2.24 -4.21 -21.86
CA PRO A 274 3.20 -3.64 -22.80
C PRO A 274 3.49 -4.49 -24.04
N ALA A 275 3.23 -5.80 -24.03
CA ALA A 275 3.35 -6.64 -25.22
C ALA A 275 2.20 -6.42 -26.23
N LYS A 276 1.09 -5.82 -25.80
CA LYS A 276 -0.10 -5.54 -26.62
C LYS A 276 -0.31 -4.04 -26.90
N ILE A 277 -0.03 -3.19 -25.91
CA ILE A 277 -0.14 -1.74 -26.05
C ILE A 277 0.97 -1.05 -25.27
N THR A 278 1.63 -0.06 -25.87
CA THR A 278 2.72 0.67 -25.21
C THR A 278 2.18 1.89 -24.46
N TYR A 279 2.89 2.34 -23.41
CA TYR A 279 2.62 3.61 -22.74
C TYR A 279 2.54 4.78 -23.75
N GLN A 280 3.45 4.82 -24.71
CA GLN A 280 3.49 5.84 -25.76
C GLN A 280 2.20 5.84 -26.61
N SER A 281 1.73 4.65 -27.01
CA SER A 281 0.47 4.49 -27.76
C SER A 281 -0.75 4.89 -26.94
N ILE A 282 -0.80 4.57 -25.64
CA ILE A 282 -1.87 5.04 -24.75
C ILE A 282 -1.93 6.58 -24.78
N LEU A 283 -0.78 7.26 -24.75
CA LEU A 283 -0.75 8.72 -24.79
C LEU A 283 -1.13 9.32 -26.15
N GLN A 284 -0.54 8.81 -27.23
CA GLN A 284 -0.67 9.37 -28.59
C GLN A 284 -2.01 9.01 -29.25
N ASP A 285 -2.42 7.75 -29.14
CA ASP A 285 -3.55 7.22 -29.88
C ASP A 285 -4.86 7.40 -29.12
N TRP A 286 -4.79 7.62 -27.81
CA TRP A 286 -5.97 7.73 -26.94
C TRP A 286 -5.99 9.00 -26.10
N PHE A 287 -5.06 9.18 -25.14
CA PHE A 287 -5.14 10.26 -24.15
C PHE A 287 -5.29 11.64 -24.79
N PHE A 288 -4.40 12.04 -25.71
CA PHE A 288 -4.47 13.35 -26.37
C PHE A 288 -5.59 13.49 -27.41
N ARG A 289 -6.34 12.41 -27.69
CA ARG A 289 -7.50 12.39 -28.58
C ARG A 289 -8.81 12.30 -27.83
N MET A 290 -8.82 11.83 -26.57
CA MET A 290 -10.04 11.55 -25.82
C MET A 290 -10.49 12.68 -24.89
N HIS A 291 -9.71 13.76 -24.76
CA HIS A 291 -10.08 14.96 -24.01
C HIS A 291 -9.53 16.23 -24.71
N ASP A 292 -10.02 17.43 -24.37
CA ASP A 292 -9.39 18.70 -24.77
C ASP A 292 -8.24 19.03 -23.80
N PRO A 293 -6.96 18.94 -24.24
CA PRO A 293 -5.80 19.17 -23.40
C PRO A 293 -5.36 20.65 -23.40
N THR A 294 -6.16 21.56 -23.98
CA THR A 294 -5.86 22.99 -24.12
C THR A 294 -6.65 23.88 -23.17
N THR A 295 -7.56 23.29 -22.38
CA THR A 295 -8.41 23.99 -21.42
C THR A 295 -7.86 23.84 -20.00
N PRO A 296 -7.26 24.89 -19.41
CA PRO A 296 -6.73 24.82 -18.05
C PRO A 296 -7.87 24.65 -17.04
N ASN A 297 -7.74 23.67 -16.13
CA ASN A 297 -8.69 23.39 -15.04
C ASN A 297 -10.15 23.27 -15.50
N ARG A 298 -10.35 22.63 -16.66
CA ARG A 298 -11.67 22.41 -17.25
C ARG A 298 -11.62 21.29 -18.28
N GLN A 299 -12.69 20.50 -18.35
CA GLN A 299 -12.99 19.65 -19.50
C GLN A 299 -14.45 19.83 -19.90
N GLY A 300 -14.72 20.31 -21.11
CA GLY A 300 -16.10 20.60 -21.53
C GLY A 300 -16.82 21.53 -20.56
N ASN A 301 -17.93 21.05 -19.99
CA ASN A 301 -18.72 21.77 -18.99
C ASN A 301 -18.25 21.55 -17.55
N ASP A 302 -17.30 20.64 -17.33
CA ASP A 302 -16.75 20.32 -16.01
C ASP A 302 -15.63 21.31 -15.69
N ILE A 303 -15.87 22.19 -14.70
CA ILE A 303 -15.00 23.31 -14.37
C ILE A 303 -14.41 23.13 -12.96
N GLY A 304 -13.08 23.21 -12.86
CA GLY A 304 -12.34 23.08 -11.59
C GLY A 304 -10.99 22.39 -11.79
N THR A 305 -10.06 22.59 -10.84
CA THR A 305 -8.72 21.98 -10.94
C THR A 305 -8.75 20.46 -10.92
N GLN A 306 -9.81 19.86 -10.36
CA GLN A 306 -10.03 18.42 -10.39
C GLN A 306 -10.20 17.87 -11.81
N TYR A 307 -10.63 18.70 -12.77
CA TYR A 307 -10.82 18.31 -14.17
C TYR A 307 -9.64 18.69 -15.08
N ARG A 308 -8.49 19.06 -14.51
CA ARG A 308 -7.31 19.45 -15.28
C ARG A 308 -6.75 18.28 -16.09
N SER A 309 -6.09 18.62 -17.19
CA SER A 309 -5.30 17.67 -17.97
C SER A 309 -3.95 17.45 -17.28
N ALA A 310 -3.64 16.21 -16.89
CA ALA A 310 -2.36 15.86 -16.29
C ALA A 310 -1.94 14.41 -16.60
N ILE A 311 -0.63 14.19 -16.66
CA ILE A 311 0.03 12.88 -16.75
C ILE A 311 0.92 12.74 -15.52
N PHE A 312 0.69 11.68 -14.75
CA PHE A 312 1.42 11.38 -13.53
C PHE A 312 2.40 10.23 -13.80
N TYR A 313 3.67 10.54 -14.07
CA TYR A 313 4.66 9.54 -14.47
C TYR A 313 5.20 8.76 -13.25
N VAL A 314 5.37 7.44 -13.39
CA VAL A 314 5.93 6.60 -12.31
C VAL A 314 7.46 6.48 -12.38
N ASP A 315 8.05 6.75 -13.55
CA ASP A 315 9.49 6.76 -13.75
C ASP A 315 9.94 7.75 -14.86
N GLU A 316 11.26 7.88 -15.03
CA GLU A 316 11.87 8.77 -16.04
C GLU A 316 11.63 8.33 -17.49
N THR A 317 11.32 7.05 -17.73
CA THR A 317 10.96 6.56 -19.07
C THR A 317 9.58 7.07 -19.46
N GLN A 318 8.61 6.95 -18.55
CA GLN A 318 7.28 7.51 -18.72
C GLN A 318 7.29 9.03 -18.83
N LYS A 319 8.10 9.72 -18.03
CA LYS A 319 8.24 11.17 -18.13
C LYS A 319 8.66 11.60 -19.54
N LYS A 320 9.73 10.99 -20.07
CA LYS A 320 10.23 11.28 -21.42
C LYS A 320 9.18 10.94 -22.49
N ALA A 321 8.51 9.80 -22.35
CA ALA A 321 7.43 9.40 -23.25
C ALA A 321 6.26 10.40 -23.23
N ALA A 322 5.88 10.89 -22.05
CA ALA A 322 4.84 11.89 -21.87
C ALA A 322 5.21 13.25 -22.48
N GLU A 323 6.44 13.71 -22.26
CA GLU A 323 6.97 14.93 -22.88
C GLU A 323 6.98 14.80 -24.41
N GLN A 324 7.45 13.67 -24.94
CA GLN A 324 7.44 13.40 -26.38
C GLN A 324 6.01 13.33 -26.96
N ALA A 325 5.08 12.65 -26.28
CA ALA A 325 3.70 12.55 -26.72
C ALA A 325 3.01 13.93 -26.73
N LYS A 326 3.23 14.74 -25.70
CA LYS A 326 2.73 16.12 -25.62
C LYS A 326 3.27 16.97 -26.76
N ASP A 327 4.58 16.92 -27.00
CA ASP A 327 5.23 17.64 -28.10
C ASP A 327 4.68 17.24 -29.46
N GLN A 328 4.49 15.94 -29.70
CA GLN A 328 3.95 15.44 -30.95
C GLN A 328 2.48 15.81 -31.13
N ALA A 329 1.67 15.72 -30.08
CA ALA A 329 0.28 16.17 -30.09
C ALA A 329 0.20 17.67 -30.44
N GLN A 330 1.07 18.50 -29.88
CA GLN A 330 1.15 19.93 -30.21
C GLN A 330 1.57 20.16 -31.68
N LYS A 331 2.61 19.47 -32.14
CA LYS A 331 3.16 19.60 -33.51
C LYS A 331 2.22 19.06 -34.58
N SER A 332 1.32 18.13 -34.24
CA SER A 332 0.34 17.57 -35.17
C SER A 332 -0.60 18.63 -35.75
N GLY A 333 -0.76 19.78 -35.09
CA GLY A 333 -1.69 20.83 -35.50
C GLY A 333 -3.17 20.51 -35.28
N ARG A 334 -3.49 19.35 -34.68
CA ARG A 334 -4.85 18.98 -34.23
C ARG A 334 -5.38 19.97 -33.20
N TRP A 335 -4.54 20.28 -32.20
CA TRP A 335 -4.84 21.27 -31.17
C TRP A 335 -4.34 22.65 -31.59
N LYS A 336 -5.28 23.58 -31.83
CA LYS A 336 -4.94 24.96 -32.26
C LYS A 336 -4.40 25.83 -31.14
N LYS A 337 -4.78 25.51 -29.91
CA LYS A 337 -4.29 26.20 -28.70
C LYS A 337 -3.12 25.42 -28.09
N PRO A 338 -2.27 26.07 -27.29
CA PRO A 338 -1.22 25.40 -26.56
C PRO A 338 -1.78 24.30 -25.64
N ILE A 339 -1.15 23.13 -25.67
CA ILE A 339 -1.46 22.02 -24.76
C ILE A 339 -0.97 22.38 -23.35
N VAL A 340 -1.90 22.41 -22.40
CA VAL A 340 -1.67 22.80 -21.00
C VAL A 340 -1.46 21.60 -20.06
N THR A 341 -1.48 20.37 -20.59
CA THR A 341 -1.29 19.14 -19.81
C THR A 341 -0.07 19.21 -18.88
N GLU A 342 -0.31 19.01 -17.59
CA GLU A 342 0.74 18.91 -16.58
C GLU A 342 1.46 17.54 -16.71
N ILE A 343 2.78 17.51 -16.54
CA ILE A 343 3.56 16.27 -16.48
C ILE A 343 4.33 16.29 -15.17
N THR A 344 3.87 15.52 -14.19
CA THR A 344 4.39 15.52 -12.82
C THR A 344 4.61 14.10 -12.33
N ALA A 345 5.46 13.93 -11.32
CA ALA A 345 5.68 12.60 -10.74
C ALA A 345 4.38 12.11 -10.09
N ALA A 346 4.09 10.81 -10.24
CA ALA A 346 2.98 10.19 -9.57
C ALA A 346 3.13 10.31 -8.05
N THR A 347 2.04 10.68 -7.39
CA THR A 347 1.93 10.70 -5.93
C THR A 347 0.98 9.60 -5.48
N LYS A 348 0.58 9.62 -4.20
CA LYS A 348 -0.34 8.63 -3.64
C LYS A 348 -1.63 8.55 -4.48
N TRP A 349 -2.04 7.32 -4.78
CA TRP A 349 -3.29 7.01 -5.45
C TRP A 349 -4.40 6.79 -4.43
N TRP A 350 -5.51 7.50 -4.58
CA TRP A 350 -6.72 7.29 -3.79
C TRP A 350 -7.82 6.77 -4.69
N ARG A 351 -8.16 5.47 -4.56
CA ARG A 351 -9.25 4.87 -5.33
C ARG A 351 -10.57 5.57 -4.99
N ALA A 352 -11.33 5.95 -6.01
CA ALA A 352 -12.66 6.53 -5.84
C ALA A 352 -13.66 5.48 -5.33
N GLU A 353 -14.76 5.95 -4.75
CA GLU A 353 -15.82 5.12 -4.20
C GLU A 353 -16.40 4.18 -5.28
N ASP A 354 -16.90 2.99 -4.88
CA ASP A 354 -17.38 1.95 -5.81
C ASP A 354 -18.50 2.42 -6.75
N TYR A 355 -19.22 3.49 -6.38
CA TYR A 355 -20.20 4.14 -7.25
C TYR A 355 -19.56 4.68 -8.54
N HIS A 356 -18.34 5.22 -8.47
CA HIS A 356 -17.66 5.85 -9.59
C HIS A 356 -16.92 4.87 -10.50
N GLN A 357 -16.61 3.67 -10.00
CA GLN A 357 -15.94 2.61 -10.75
C GLN A 357 -16.90 2.02 -11.77
N ASP A 358 -16.48 1.81 -13.02
CA ASP A 358 -17.32 1.29 -14.11
C ASP A 358 -18.67 2.05 -14.25
N TYR A 359 -18.67 3.37 -14.00
CA TYR A 359 -19.93 4.12 -13.88
C TYR A 359 -20.81 4.03 -15.14
N LEU A 360 -20.22 4.19 -16.32
CA LEU A 360 -20.94 4.15 -17.60
C LEU A 360 -21.33 2.73 -18.04
N VAL A 361 -20.69 1.70 -17.47
CA VAL A 361 -21.13 0.31 -17.60
C VAL A 361 -22.39 0.08 -16.78
N LYS A 362 -22.41 0.59 -15.54
CA LYS A 362 -23.55 0.51 -14.62
C LYS A 362 -24.73 1.38 -15.08
N HIS A 363 -24.43 2.50 -15.75
CA HIS A 363 -25.42 3.47 -16.23
C HIS A 363 -25.20 3.76 -17.73
N PRO A 364 -25.62 2.84 -18.64
CA PRO A 364 -25.54 3.08 -20.07
C PRO A 364 -26.30 4.36 -20.46
N GLY A 365 -25.63 5.26 -21.19
CA GLY A 365 -26.18 6.58 -21.52
C GLY A 365 -26.06 7.64 -20.41
N GLY A 366 -25.32 7.32 -19.33
CA GLY A 366 -24.93 8.26 -18.29
C GLY A 366 -24.06 9.41 -18.82
N TYR A 367 -23.79 10.39 -17.96
CA TYR A 367 -23.03 11.57 -18.34
C TYR A 367 -21.61 11.24 -18.78
N THR A 368 -21.21 11.76 -19.94
CA THR A 368 -19.83 11.82 -20.40
C THR A 368 -19.63 13.05 -21.29
N CYS A 369 -18.49 13.71 -21.15
CA CYS A 369 -18.04 14.77 -22.05
C CYS A 369 -16.86 14.31 -22.93
N HIS A 370 -16.48 13.03 -22.86
CA HIS A 370 -15.35 12.45 -23.57
C HIS A 370 -15.80 11.73 -24.84
N PHE A 371 -15.03 11.92 -25.90
CA PHE A 371 -15.15 11.24 -27.18
C PHE A 371 -13.81 11.33 -27.91
N LEU A 372 -13.54 10.44 -28.85
CA LEU A 372 -12.31 10.49 -29.64
C LEU A 372 -12.38 11.59 -30.71
N ARG A 373 -11.35 12.42 -30.78
CA ARG A 373 -11.12 13.42 -31.84
C ARG A 373 -10.07 12.89 -32.83
N ASP A 374 -10.26 13.17 -34.10
CA ASP A 374 -9.34 12.78 -35.19
C ASP A 374 -8.33 13.87 -35.56
#